data_AF-A0A7L1XW88-F1
#
_entry.id   AF-A0A7L1XW88-F1
#
_cell.length_a   1.000
_cell.length_b   1.000
_cell.length_c   1.000
_cell.angle_alpha   90.00
_cell.angle_beta   90.00
_cell.angle_gamma   90.00
#
_symmetry.space_group_name_H-M   'P 1'
#
loop_
_entity.id
_entity.type
_entity.pdbx_description
1 polymer ?
#
loop_
_entity_poly.entity_id
_entity_poly.type
_entity_poly.pdbx_seq_one_letter_code
_entity_poly.pdbx_strand_id
1 'polypeptide(L)'
;MPWFRALEEFSDAKTTSESKSDVDPDREVLPKVIEKTILPKITGFVKNVWDPLSTSQTKNLVQLCKKVFEKQILPKNECSRAKEDLINTVVLRMKKSVEEDVFIPLYPKSAVEDKSSLCSKFQERRFWSAVKLLSNVLLWDGIVQEDTIRDLGLSKLLNRYLLLNLLNTPPGPDNIKKCNKVVACLPERWFQDLKSGSTLPELLNFCQHMLQCARMLHKNNQSQVCKCVAVSNNSFFFYYSKETEEVLLLLLKIKALGVVEDFIEEHKLEHLKSMIVK
;
A
#
# COMPACT_ATOMS: atom_id res chain seq x y z
N MET A 1 -24.08 17.08 12.02
CA MET A 1 -25.27 17.95 11.82
C MET A 1 -26.30 17.59 12.88
N PRO A 2 -26.97 18.56 13.52
CA PRO A 2 -27.96 18.29 14.57
C PRO A 2 -29.09 17.36 14.11
N TRP A 3 -29.61 17.58 12.89
CA TRP A 3 -30.69 16.74 12.33
C TRP A 3 -30.28 15.27 12.16
N PHE A 4 -29.01 15.00 11.82
CA PHE A 4 -28.54 13.63 11.62
C PHE A 4 -28.39 12.90 12.96
N ARG A 5 -27.92 13.60 14.00
CA ARG A 5 -27.87 13.04 15.37
C ARG A 5 -29.26 12.72 15.90
N ALA A 6 -30.22 13.61 15.69
CA ALA A 6 -31.61 13.35 16.07
C ALA A 6 -32.18 12.11 15.36
N LEU A 7 -31.80 11.88 14.10
CA LEU A 7 -32.21 10.70 13.32
C LEU A 7 -31.53 9.41 13.84
N GLU A 8 -30.27 9.50 14.26
CA GLU A 8 -29.54 8.39 14.90
C GLU A 8 -30.16 8.04 16.25
N GLU A 9 -30.37 9.02 17.13
CA GLU A 9 -31.00 8.85 18.44
C GLU A 9 -32.41 8.25 18.32
N PHE A 10 -33.20 8.68 17.33
CA PHE A 10 -34.51 8.11 17.04
C PHE A 10 -34.44 6.63 16.64
N SER A 11 -33.43 6.26 15.84
CA SER A 11 -33.24 4.89 15.36
C SER A 11 -32.76 3.96 16.48
N ASP A 12 -31.85 4.44 17.32
CA ASP A 12 -31.27 3.69 18.44
C ASP A 12 -32.28 3.48 19.58
N ALA A 13 -33.13 4.48 19.87
CA ALA A 13 -34.17 4.36 20.91
C ALA A 13 -35.15 3.21 20.64
N LYS A 14 -35.37 2.84 19.37
CA LYS A 14 -36.32 1.80 18.95
C LYS A 14 -35.71 0.40 18.77
N THR A 15 -34.39 0.25 18.77
CA THR A 15 -33.74 -1.07 18.78
C THR A 15 -33.76 -1.73 20.17
N THR A 16 -33.92 -0.92 21.23
CA THR A 16 -33.93 -1.41 22.63
C THR A 16 -35.33 -1.82 23.11
N SER A 17 -36.41 -1.39 22.45
CA SER A 17 -37.78 -1.78 22.78
C SER A 17 -38.17 -3.11 22.10
N GLU A 18 -38.17 -4.19 22.87
CA GLU A 18 -38.67 -5.52 22.48
C GLU A 18 -40.20 -5.54 22.30
N SER A 19 -40.70 -5.04 21.17
CA SER A 19 -42.07 -5.38 20.73
C SER A 19 -42.00 -6.23 19.47
N LYS A 20 -42.28 -7.53 19.64
CA LYS A 20 -42.46 -8.52 18.57
C LYS A 20 -43.79 -8.28 17.85
N SER A 21 -43.81 -7.41 16.85
CA SER A 21 -44.87 -7.39 15.83
C SER A 21 -44.47 -6.51 14.65
N ASP A 22 -44.46 -7.09 13.45
CA ASP A 22 -44.20 -6.47 12.14
C ASP A 22 -42.93 -5.61 12.02
N VAL A 23 -42.39 -5.51 10.81
CA VAL A 23 -41.24 -4.64 10.52
C VAL A 23 -41.67 -3.19 10.73
N ASP A 24 -41.33 -2.60 11.89
CA ASP A 24 -41.60 -1.18 12.17
C ASP A 24 -40.95 -0.33 11.06
N PRO A 25 -41.74 0.36 10.21
CA PRO A 25 -41.22 1.13 9.08
C PRO A 25 -40.27 2.24 9.52
N ASP A 26 -40.33 2.67 10.78
CA ASP A 26 -39.45 3.69 11.34
C ASP A 26 -37.99 3.21 11.47
N ARG A 27 -37.76 1.89 11.62
CA ARG A 27 -36.40 1.31 11.65
C ARG A 27 -35.69 1.42 10.30
N GLU A 28 -36.45 1.60 9.22
CA GLU A 28 -35.88 1.79 7.88
C GLU A 28 -35.57 3.25 7.55
N VAL A 29 -35.95 4.21 8.40
CA VAL A 29 -35.78 5.65 8.12
C VAL A 29 -34.30 6.02 7.99
N LEU A 30 -33.45 5.63 8.94
CA LEU A 30 -32.01 5.91 8.89
C LEU A 30 -31.33 5.24 7.68
N PRO A 31 -31.51 3.93 7.41
CA PRO A 31 -31.02 3.29 6.20
C PRO A 31 -31.47 4.01 4.91
N LYS A 32 -32.76 4.37 4.79
CA LYS A 32 -33.30 5.09 3.62
C LYS A 32 -32.73 6.49 3.45
N VAL A 33 -32.55 7.25 4.54
CA VAL A 33 -31.93 8.59 4.49
C VAL A 33 -30.46 8.49 4.07
N ILE A 34 -29.74 7.48 4.59
CA ILE A 34 -28.36 7.24 4.18
C ILE A 34 -28.33 6.92 2.67
N GLU A 35 -29.14 5.98 2.23
CA GLU A 35 -29.14 5.49 0.85
C GLU A 35 -29.57 6.57 -0.16
N LYS A 36 -30.64 7.32 0.15
CA LYS A 36 -31.22 8.29 -0.79
C LYS A 36 -30.63 9.69 -0.70
N THR A 37 -29.90 10.02 0.36
CA THR A 37 -29.40 11.40 0.56
C THR A 37 -27.92 11.45 0.87
N ILE A 38 -27.44 10.68 1.84
CA ILE A 38 -26.04 10.75 2.26
C ILE A 38 -25.11 10.16 1.19
N LEU A 39 -25.39 8.95 0.70
CA LEU A 39 -24.56 8.31 -0.31
C LEU A 39 -24.49 9.11 -1.62
N PRO A 40 -25.61 9.59 -2.22
CA PRO A 40 -25.54 10.41 -3.43
C PRO A 40 -24.73 11.70 -3.24
N LYS A 41 -24.80 12.31 -2.04
CA LYS A 41 -24.02 13.51 -1.72
C LYS A 41 -22.52 13.20 -1.64
N ILE A 42 -22.14 12.08 -1.01
CA ILE A 42 -20.74 11.62 -1.00
C ILE A 42 -20.28 11.30 -2.42
N THR A 43 -21.09 10.61 -3.22
CA THR A 43 -20.78 10.31 -4.63
C THR A 43 -20.53 11.59 -5.43
N GLY A 44 -21.36 12.62 -5.25
CA GLY A 44 -21.15 13.94 -5.85
C GLY A 44 -19.83 14.61 -5.43
N PHE A 45 -19.43 14.45 -4.16
CA PHE A 45 -18.13 14.93 -3.67
C PHE A 45 -16.96 14.15 -4.31
N VAL A 46 -17.04 12.82 -4.37
CA VAL A 46 -16.02 11.96 -5.00
C VAL A 46 -15.83 12.34 -6.46
N LYS A 47 -16.93 12.57 -7.18
CA LYS A 47 -16.90 12.89 -8.61
C LYS A 47 -16.27 14.24 -8.92
N ASN A 48 -16.57 15.26 -8.11
CA ASN A 48 -16.32 16.65 -8.49
C ASN A 48 -15.25 17.36 -7.65
N VAL A 49 -14.96 16.87 -6.44
CA VAL A 49 -14.14 17.61 -5.45
C VAL A 49 -12.95 16.80 -4.95
N TRP A 50 -13.13 15.49 -4.75
CA TRP A 50 -12.07 14.66 -4.19
C TRP A 50 -10.85 14.59 -5.12
N ASP A 51 -9.69 14.90 -4.54
CA ASP A 51 -8.37 14.70 -5.12
C ASP A 51 -7.72 13.42 -4.54
N PRO A 52 -7.54 12.36 -5.35
CA PRO A 52 -6.85 11.14 -4.92
C PRO A 52 -5.41 11.35 -4.44
N LEU A 53 -4.73 12.45 -4.80
CA LEU A 53 -3.39 12.80 -4.29
C LEU A 53 -3.44 13.48 -2.91
N SER A 54 -4.61 13.89 -2.43
CA SER A 54 -4.78 14.52 -1.12
C SER A 54 -5.00 13.47 -0.02
N THR A 55 -3.93 13.14 0.71
CA THR A 55 -3.98 12.14 1.81
C THR A 55 -5.00 12.50 2.88
N SER A 56 -5.15 13.78 3.22
CA SER A 56 -6.14 14.22 4.22
C SER A 56 -7.57 14.00 3.73
N GLN A 57 -7.86 14.36 2.47
CA GLN A 57 -9.19 14.11 1.89
C GLN A 57 -9.48 12.62 1.81
N THR A 58 -8.53 11.82 1.31
CA THR A 58 -8.68 10.37 1.17
C THR A 58 -8.92 9.70 2.53
N LYS A 59 -8.13 10.01 3.57
CA LYS A 59 -8.35 9.45 4.91
C LYS A 59 -9.71 9.81 5.48
N ASN A 60 -10.11 11.08 5.39
CA ASN A 60 -11.40 11.54 5.90
C ASN A 60 -12.56 10.88 5.15
N LEU A 61 -12.44 10.73 3.83
CA LEU A 61 -13.45 10.09 2.99
C LEU A 61 -13.57 8.60 3.29
N VAL A 62 -12.45 7.86 3.38
CA VAL A 62 -12.44 6.45 3.77
C VAL A 62 -13.08 6.25 5.15
N GLN A 63 -12.73 7.08 6.13
CA GLN A 63 -13.33 7.03 7.47
C GLN A 63 -14.84 7.34 7.45
N LEU A 64 -15.26 8.33 6.66
CA LEU A 64 -16.67 8.65 6.48
C LEU A 64 -17.43 7.46 5.89
N CYS A 65 -16.89 6.85 4.82
CA CYS A 65 -17.49 5.67 4.20
C CYS A 65 -17.61 4.51 5.19
N LYS A 66 -16.57 4.18 5.97
CA LYS A 66 -16.65 3.13 7.01
C LYS A 66 -17.78 3.40 8.00
N LYS A 67 -17.83 4.61 8.57
CA LYS A 67 -18.88 5.00 9.53
C LYS A 67 -20.28 4.95 8.93
N VAL A 68 -20.44 5.34 7.67
CA VAL A 68 -21.74 5.33 6.98
C VAL A 68 -22.17 3.89 6.67
N PHE A 69 -21.24 3.03 6.24
CA PHE A 69 -21.54 1.64 5.92
C PHE A 69 -21.79 0.78 7.17
N GLU A 70 -21.12 1.06 8.28
CA GLU A 70 -21.41 0.42 9.58
C GLU A 70 -22.86 0.70 10.05
N LYS A 71 -23.39 1.88 9.74
CA LYS A 71 -24.75 2.30 10.11
C LYS A 71 -25.84 1.79 9.18
N GLN A 72 -25.47 1.25 8.02
CA GLN A 72 -26.40 0.52 7.17
C GLN A 72 -26.54 -0.92 7.69
N ILE A 73 -27.52 -1.14 8.57
CA ILE A 73 -27.96 -2.49 8.94
C ILE A 73 -28.78 -3.04 7.77
N LEU A 74 -28.10 -3.45 6.69
CA LEU A 74 -28.74 -4.17 5.59
C LEU A 74 -28.74 -5.68 5.90
N PRO A 75 -29.79 -6.43 5.52
CA PRO A 75 -29.72 -7.88 5.49
C PRO A 75 -28.49 -8.30 4.68
N LYS A 76 -27.77 -9.33 5.16
CA LYS A 76 -26.41 -9.73 4.69
C LYS A 76 -26.22 -9.93 3.17
N ASN A 77 -27.27 -9.91 2.35
CA ASN A 77 -27.24 -10.20 0.92
C ASN A 77 -27.69 -9.05 -0.01
N GLU A 78 -28.04 -7.86 0.51
CA GLU A 78 -28.41 -6.73 -0.35
C GLU A 78 -27.38 -5.60 -0.25
N CYS A 79 -26.67 -5.34 -1.35
CA CYS A 79 -25.90 -4.12 -1.53
C CYS A 79 -26.83 -3.05 -2.11
N SER A 80 -26.94 -1.89 -1.47
CA SER A 80 -27.75 -0.80 -2.03
C SER A 80 -27.10 -0.26 -3.31
N ARG A 81 -27.90 -0.01 -4.36
CA ARG A 81 -27.42 0.57 -5.62
C ARG A 81 -26.61 1.85 -5.40
N ALA A 82 -27.03 2.69 -4.45
CA ALA A 82 -26.30 3.91 -4.10
C ALA A 82 -24.89 3.66 -3.54
N LYS A 83 -24.69 2.55 -2.81
CA LYS A 83 -23.37 2.14 -2.30
C LYS A 83 -22.48 1.64 -3.43
N GLU A 84 -23.02 0.84 -4.33
CA GLU A 84 -22.30 0.38 -5.53
C GLU A 84 -21.88 1.57 -6.40
N ASP A 85 -22.80 2.51 -6.65
CA ASP A 85 -22.52 3.73 -7.40
C ASP A 85 -21.39 4.55 -6.77
N LEU A 86 -21.40 4.68 -5.43
CA LEU A 86 -20.33 5.36 -4.71
C LEU A 86 -18.99 4.64 -4.90
N ILE A 87 -18.94 3.32 -4.68
CA ILE A 87 -17.72 2.51 -4.83
C ILE A 87 -17.20 2.58 -6.28
N ASN A 88 -18.08 2.44 -7.27
CA ASN A 88 -17.73 2.54 -8.68
C ASN A 88 -17.17 3.92 -9.03
N THR A 89 -17.76 4.99 -8.49
CA THR A 89 -17.27 6.36 -8.69
C THR A 89 -15.90 6.57 -8.06
N VAL A 90 -15.66 6.01 -6.87
CA VAL A 90 -14.34 6.04 -6.21
C VAL A 90 -13.29 5.32 -7.05
N VAL A 91 -13.58 4.10 -7.52
CA VAL A 91 -12.69 3.30 -8.37
C VAL A 91 -12.39 4.03 -9.67
N LEU A 92 -13.41 4.59 -10.33
CA LEU A 92 -13.24 5.34 -11.57
C LEU A 92 -12.36 6.58 -11.36
N ARG A 93 -12.55 7.31 -10.25
CA ARG A 93 -11.76 8.49 -9.92
C ARG A 93 -10.29 8.14 -9.65
N MET A 94 -10.03 7.05 -8.92
CA MET A 94 -8.67 6.55 -8.69
C MET A 94 -8.01 6.10 -9.98
N LYS A 95 -8.72 5.33 -10.82
CA LYS A 95 -8.24 4.88 -12.13
C LYS A 95 -7.82 6.06 -12.99
N LYS A 96 -8.69 7.08 -13.08
CA LYS A 96 -8.41 8.31 -13.81
C LYS A 96 -7.11 8.98 -13.32
N SER A 97 -6.92 9.09 -12.01
CA SER A 97 -5.68 9.68 -11.48
C SER A 97 -4.43 8.84 -11.72
N VAL A 98 -4.53 7.50 -11.70
CA VAL A 98 -3.39 6.63 -12.05
C VAL A 98 -3.03 6.74 -13.54
N GLU A 99 -4.02 6.94 -14.41
CA GLU A 99 -3.83 7.02 -15.86
C GLU A 99 -3.40 8.41 -16.35
N GLU A 100 -3.93 9.48 -15.76
CA GLU A 100 -3.76 10.85 -16.24
C GLU A 100 -2.76 11.69 -15.40
N ASP A 101 -2.69 11.46 -14.08
CA ASP A 101 -1.90 12.33 -13.18
C ASP A 101 -0.48 11.78 -12.88
N VAL A 102 -0.24 10.49 -13.16
CA VAL A 102 1.04 9.82 -12.86
C VAL A 102 1.98 9.89 -14.04
N PHE A 103 3.08 10.61 -13.85
CA PHE A 103 4.17 10.68 -14.80
C PHE A 103 5.51 10.78 -14.07
N ILE A 104 6.41 9.83 -14.32
CA ILE A 104 7.78 9.85 -13.81
C ILE A 104 8.72 9.87 -15.03
N PRO A 105 9.41 10.99 -15.30
CA PRO A 105 10.30 11.07 -16.45
C PRO A 105 11.49 10.12 -16.29
N LEU A 106 11.91 9.52 -17.40
CA LEU A 106 13.16 8.77 -17.47
C LEU A 106 14.26 9.70 -17.99
N TYR A 107 15.38 9.71 -17.30
CA TYR A 107 16.54 10.49 -17.66
C TYR A 107 17.74 9.57 -17.88
N PRO A 108 18.68 9.93 -18.78
CA PRO A 108 19.99 9.29 -18.82
C PRO A 108 20.67 9.35 -17.46
N LYS A 109 21.46 8.33 -17.11
CA LYS A 109 22.16 8.25 -15.81
C LYS A 109 22.95 9.52 -15.50
N SER A 110 23.69 10.03 -16.48
CA SER A 110 24.47 11.27 -16.37
C SER A 110 23.66 12.50 -15.96
N ALA A 111 22.38 12.58 -16.33
CA ALA A 111 21.52 13.72 -15.99
C ALA A 111 20.99 13.68 -14.55
N VAL A 112 21.00 12.49 -13.91
CA VAL A 112 20.47 12.27 -12.54
C VAL A 112 21.53 11.84 -11.53
N GLU A 113 22.77 11.61 -11.98
CA GLU A 113 23.93 11.31 -11.14
C GLU A 113 24.15 12.38 -10.07
N ASP A 114 24.08 13.66 -10.45
CA ASP A 114 24.03 14.75 -9.49
C ASP A 114 22.62 14.87 -8.88
N LYS A 115 22.49 14.49 -7.60
CA LYS A 115 21.24 14.64 -6.82
C LYS A 115 20.79 16.10 -6.69
N SER A 116 21.68 17.05 -6.92
CA SER A 116 21.36 18.48 -6.90
C SER A 116 20.72 18.96 -8.22
N SER A 117 20.83 18.17 -9.30
CA SER A 117 20.33 18.53 -10.63
C SER A 117 18.81 18.70 -10.66
N LEU A 118 18.33 19.53 -11.59
CA LEU A 118 16.89 19.75 -11.78
C LEU A 118 16.19 18.47 -12.23
N CYS A 119 16.82 17.67 -13.09
CA CYS A 119 16.31 16.37 -13.55
C CYS A 119 16.13 15.41 -12.37
N SER A 120 17.14 15.28 -11.51
CA SER A 120 17.10 14.42 -10.33
C SER A 120 16.00 14.86 -9.35
N LYS A 121 15.96 16.16 -9.00
CA LYS A 121 14.93 16.73 -8.13
C LYS A 121 13.52 16.57 -8.67
N PHE A 122 13.32 16.74 -9.98
CA PHE A 122 12.00 16.62 -10.59
C PHE A 122 11.54 15.16 -10.63
N GLN A 123 12.43 14.23 -11.02
CA GLN A 123 12.12 12.79 -11.00
C GLN A 123 11.78 12.32 -9.58
N GLU A 124 12.54 12.75 -8.57
CA GLU A 124 12.26 12.44 -7.16
C GLU A 124 10.87 12.93 -6.73
N ARG A 125 10.52 14.19 -7.02
CA ARG A 125 9.18 14.72 -6.69
C ARG A 125 8.07 13.89 -7.33
N ARG A 126 8.25 13.48 -8.59
CA ARG A 126 7.28 12.65 -9.30
C ARG A 126 7.18 11.25 -8.72
N PHE A 127 8.31 10.63 -8.37
CA PHE A 127 8.34 9.35 -7.67
C PHE A 127 7.59 9.42 -6.34
N TRP A 128 7.89 10.40 -5.48
CA TRP A 128 7.22 10.55 -4.19
C TRP A 128 5.73 10.89 -4.32
N SER A 129 5.34 11.64 -5.35
CA SER A 129 3.93 11.88 -5.66
C SER A 129 3.20 10.57 -6.03
N ALA A 130 3.82 9.71 -6.83
CA ALA A 130 3.26 8.41 -7.19
C ALA A 130 3.20 7.44 -5.99
N VAL A 131 4.21 7.43 -5.10
CA VAL A 131 4.16 6.68 -3.84
C VAL A 131 3.04 7.19 -2.92
N LYS A 132 2.82 8.51 -2.87
CA LYS A 132 1.71 9.10 -2.11
C LYS A 132 0.36 8.64 -2.67
N LEU A 133 0.20 8.63 -3.99
CA LEU A 133 -0.99 8.10 -4.64
C LEU A 133 -1.19 6.62 -4.31
N LEU A 134 -0.12 5.81 -4.36
CA LEU A 134 -0.17 4.40 -3.98
C LEU A 134 -0.71 4.23 -2.55
N SER A 135 -0.11 4.93 -1.59
CA SER A 135 -0.57 4.91 -0.21
C SER A 135 -2.05 5.28 -0.10
N ASN A 136 -2.50 6.32 -0.81
CA ASN A 136 -3.89 6.75 -0.80
C ASN A 136 -4.85 5.75 -1.45
N VAL A 137 -4.48 5.12 -2.56
CA VAL A 137 -5.28 4.06 -3.21
C VAL A 137 -5.45 2.87 -2.26
N LEU A 138 -4.37 2.44 -1.60
CA LEU A 138 -4.39 1.29 -0.70
C LEU A 138 -5.18 1.54 0.59
N LEU A 139 -5.49 2.79 0.97
CA LEU A 139 -6.39 3.08 2.09
C LEU A 139 -7.83 2.60 1.87
N TRP A 140 -8.23 2.36 0.62
CA TRP A 140 -9.56 1.86 0.26
C TRP A 140 -9.72 0.35 0.42
N ASP A 141 -8.64 -0.33 0.80
CA ASP A 141 -8.65 -1.72 1.23
C ASP A 141 -9.68 -1.95 2.36
N GLY A 142 -10.50 -2.99 2.20
CA GLY A 142 -11.62 -3.30 3.10
C GLY A 142 -12.91 -2.52 2.83
N ILE A 143 -12.93 -1.60 1.86
CA ILE A 143 -14.15 -0.97 1.34
C ILE A 143 -14.39 -1.37 -0.11
N VAL A 144 -13.36 -1.22 -0.94
CA VAL A 144 -13.35 -1.65 -2.34
C VAL A 144 -12.88 -3.11 -2.38
N GLN A 145 -13.34 -3.86 -3.39
CA GLN A 145 -12.90 -5.24 -3.61
C GLN A 145 -11.37 -5.32 -3.73
N GLU A 146 -10.79 -6.32 -3.07
CA GLU A 146 -9.35 -6.47 -2.93
C GLU A 146 -8.64 -6.59 -4.28
N ASP A 147 -9.17 -7.39 -5.21
CA ASP A 147 -8.61 -7.55 -6.56
C ASP A 147 -8.56 -6.21 -7.32
N THR A 148 -9.55 -5.35 -7.13
CA THR A 148 -9.58 -4.02 -7.76
C THR A 148 -8.50 -3.10 -7.18
N ILE A 149 -8.30 -3.14 -5.85
CA ILE A 149 -7.26 -2.34 -5.18
C ILE A 149 -5.86 -2.86 -5.52
N ARG A 150 -5.68 -4.19 -5.59
CA ARG A 150 -4.42 -4.81 -6.04
C ARG A 150 -4.11 -4.47 -7.49
N ASP A 151 -5.08 -4.56 -8.40
CA ASP A 151 -4.89 -4.17 -9.80
C ASP A 151 -4.50 -2.69 -9.93
N LEU A 152 -5.22 -1.77 -9.27
CA LEU A 152 -4.90 -0.34 -9.34
C LEU A 152 -3.56 0.00 -8.68
N GLY A 153 -3.31 -0.51 -7.47
CA GLY A 153 -2.13 -0.18 -6.68
C GLY A 153 -0.87 -0.92 -7.11
N LEU A 154 -0.94 -2.25 -7.25
CA LEU A 154 0.23 -3.08 -7.56
C LEU A 154 0.49 -3.16 -9.06
N SER A 155 -0.51 -3.54 -9.86
CA SER A 155 -0.33 -3.73 -11.30
C SER A 155 -0.18 -2.40 -12.04
N LYS A 156 -1.13 -1.48 -11.87
CA LYS A 156 -1.20 -0.23 -12.66
C LYS A 156 -0.37 0.91 -12.13
N LEU A 157 0.03 0.89 -10.85
CA LEU A 157 0.81 1.98 -10.25
C LEU A 157 2.24 1.55 -9.89
N LEU A 158 2.41 0.52 -9.04
CA LEU A 158 3.72 0.02 -8.66
C LEU A 158 4.49 -0.54 -9.87
N ASN A 159 3.95 -1.56 -10.53
CA ASN A 159 4.65 -2.24 -11.62
C ASN A 159 4.81 -1.36 -12.87
N ARG A 160 3.79 -0.57 -13.20
CA ARG A 160 3.81 0.29 -14.39
C ARG A 160 4.70 1.52 -14.26
N TYR A 161 4.73 2.18 -13.11
CA TYR A 161 5.40 3.49 -12.97
C TYR A 161 6.54 3.49 -11.95
N LEU A 162 6.34 2.95 -10.76
CA LEU A 162 7.32 3.04 -9.68
C LEU A 162 8.51 2.08 -9.87
N LEU A 163 8.24 0.85 -10.32
CA LEU A 163 9.23 -0.21 -10.43
C LEU A 163 10.39 0.17 -11.35
N LEU A 164 10.11 0.81 -12.49
CA LEU A 164 11.16 1.24 -13.41
C LEU A 164 12.09 2.29 -12.79
N ASN A 165 11.58 3.19 -11.93
CA ASN A 165 12.42 4.14 -11.21
C ASN A 165 13.28 3.42 -10.15
N LEU A 166 12.70 2.44 -9.45
CA LEU A 166 13.42 1.62 -8.46
C LEU A 166 14.58 0.84 -9.11
N LEU A 167 14.32 0.20 -10.25
CA LEU A 167 15.33 -0.56 -11.02
C LEU A 167 16.50 0.34 -11.49
N ASN A 168 16.22 1.60 -11.79
CA ASN A 168 17.24 2.57 -12.22
C ASN A 168 17.95 3.28 -11.05
N THR A 169 17.46 3.13 -9.82
CA THR A 169 18.11 3.69 -8.62
C THR A 169 19.18 2.72 -8.13
N PRO A 170 20.47 3.09 -8.05
CA PRO A 170 21.54 2.19 -7.61
C PRO A 170 21.27 1.59 -6.22
N PRO A 171 21.64 0.32 -5.95
CA PRO A 171 21.53 -0.27 -4.63
C PRO A 171 22.27 0.55 -3.57
N GLY A 172 21.61 0.84 -2.46
CA GLY A 172 22.14 1.68 -1.38
C GLY A 172 21.02 2.33 -0.56
N PRO A 173 21.36 3.21 0.39
CA PRO A 173 20.39 3.77 1.35
C PRO A 173 19.17 4.46 0.69
N ASP A 174 19.38 5.10 -0.45
CA ASP A 174 18.29 5.78 -1.18
C ASP A 174 17.30 4.78 -1.80
N ASN A 175 17.80 3.73 -2.46
CA ASN A 175 16.96 2.66 -3.00
C ASN A 175 16.19 1.95 -1.87
N ILE A 176 16.87 1.62 -0.77
CA ILE A 176 16.27 0.97 0.40
C ILE A 176 15.16 1.84 0.99
N LYS A 177 15.38 3.16 1.11
CA LYS A 177 14.36 4.10 1.57
C LYS A 177 13.13 4.09 0.68
N LYS A 178 13.30 4.06 -0.65
CA LYS A 178 12.19 3.99 -1.61
C LYS A 178 11.45 2.65 -1.48
N CYS A 179 12.16 1.52 -1.46
CA CYS A 179 11.59 0.19 -1.27
C CYS A 179 10.80 0.07 0.05
N ASN A 180 11.39 0.54 1.16
CA ASN A 180 10.73 0.57 2.46
C ASN A 180 9.43 1.38 2.43
N LYS A 181 9.42 2.52 1.72
CA LYS A 181 8.20 3.34 1.59
C LYS A 181 7.11 2.64 0.78
N VAL A 182 7.46 1.88 -0.25
CA VAL A 182 6.49 1.03 -0.97
C VAL A 182 5.93 -0.06 -0.05
N VAL A 183 6.81 -0.82 0.63
CA VAL A 183 6.41 -1.88 1.56
C VAL A 183 5.51 -1.35 2.68
N ALA A 184 5.82 -0.19 3.23
CA ALA A 184 5.03 0.43 4.31
C ALA A 184 3.62 0.89 3.88
N CYS A 185 3.32 0.90 2.58
CA CYS A 185 1.96 1.19 2.09
C CYS A 185 1.07 -0.05 2.05
N LEU A 186 1.64 -1.25 2.07
CA LEU A 186 0.93 -2.50 1.81
C LEU A 186 0.10 -2.93 3.04
N PRO A 187 -1.19 -3.28 2.87
CA PRO A 187 -2.00 -3.82 3.96
C PRO A 187 -1.45 -5.15 4.48
N GLU A 188 -1.21 -5.24 5.79
CA GLU A 188 -0.67 -6.46 6.43
C GLU A 188 -1.57 -7.69 6.21
N ARG A 189 -2.90 -7.48 6.14
CA ARG A 189 -3.87 -8.56 5.94
C ARG A 189 -3.73 -9.31 4.61
N TRP A 190 -3.15 -8.68 3.59
CA TRP A 190 -2.91 -9.33 2.29
C TRP A 190 -1.92 -10.49 2.37
N PHE A 191 -1.18 -10.58 3.48
CA PHE A 191 -0.10 -11.54 3.68
C PHE A 191 -0.41 -12.59 4.77
N GLN A 192 -1.61 -12.57 5.35
CA GLN A 192 -1.98 -13.46 6.48
C GLN A 192 -2.27 -14.90 6.02
N ASP A 193 -2.91 -15.08 4.86
CA ASP A 193 -3.35 -16.40 4.36
C ASP A 193 -2.44 -17.00 3.28
N LEU A 194 -1.22 -16.48 3.13
CA LEU A 194 -0.26 -16.99 2.16
C LEU A 194 0.35 -18.30 2.68
N LYS A 195 -0.14 -19.42 2.16
CA LYS A 195 0.30 -20.78 2.51
C LYS A 195 1.63 -21.17 1.89
N SER A 196 2.01 -20.53 0.79
CA SER A 196 3.29 -20.72 0.13
C SER A 196 4.31 -19.73 0.67
N GLY A 197 5.58 -20.11 0.79
CA GLY A 197 6.69 -19.19 1.11
C GLY A 197 6.94 -18.10 0.04
N SER A 198 5.97 -17.89 -0.86
CA SER A 198 5.98 -16.90 -1.92
C SER A 198 5.00 -15.76 -1.61
N THR A 199 5.40 -14.56 -2.02
CA THR A 199 4.60 -13.34 -1.91
C THR A 199 3.45 -13.30 -2.93
N LEU A 200 2.72 -12.18 -2.97
CA LEU A 200 1.70 -11.91 -3.99
C LEU A 200 2.29 -11.91 -5.41
N PRO A 201 1.59 -12.45 -6.43
CA PRO A 201 2.06 -12.49 -7.81
C PRO A 201 2.48 -11.12 -8.37
N GLU A 202 1.74 -10.07 -8.01
CA GLU A 202 1.99 -8.70 -8.47
C GLU A 202 3.28 -8.10 -7.87
N LEU A 203 3.79 -8.66 -6.77
CA LEU A 203 5.00 -8.22 -6.10
C LEU A 203 6.27 -8.95 -6.57
N LEU A 204 6.15 -9.95 -7.45
CA LEU A 204 7.30 -10.79 -7.85
C LEU A 204 8.46 -9.98 -8.44
N ASN A 205 8.20 -9.04 -9.34
CA ASN A 205 9.25 -8.20 -9.93
C ASN A 205 9.90 -7.27 -8.90
N PHE A 206 9.10 -6.79 -7.94
CA PHE A 206 9.60 -5.95 -6.84
C PHE A 206 10.46 -6.77 -5.86
N CYS A 207 10.07 -8.01 -5.55
CA CYS A 207 10.89 -8.96 -4.81
C CYS A 207 12.22 -9.25 -5.52
N GLN A 208 12.19 -9.51 -6.83
CA GLN A 208 13.38 -9.77 -7.61
C GLN A 208 14.33 -8.56 -7.60
N HIS A 209 13.81 -7.33 -7.73
CA HIS A 209 14.60 -6.11 -7.59
C HIS A 209 15.29 -6.01 -6.22
N MET A 210 14.54 -6.23 -5.13
CA MET A 210 15.10 -6.20 -3.78
C MET A 210 16.16 -7.30 -3.58
N LEU A 211 15.92 -8.51 -4.07
CA LEU A 211 16.90 -9.60 -4.03
C LEU A 211 18.19 -9.23 -4.80
N GLN A 212 18.08 -8.62 -5.98
CA GLN A 212 19.23 -8.13 -6.73
C GLN A 212 19.99 -7.05 -5.96
N CYS A 213 19.28 -6.14 -5.30
CA CYS A 213 19.91 -5.14 -4.42
C CYS A 213 20.67 -5.81 -3.27
N ALA A 214 20.06 -6.80 -2.59
CA ALA A 214 20.71 -7.54 -1.52
C ALA A 214 22.00 -8.23 -1.98
N ARG A 215 21.97 -8.92 -3.13
CA ARG A 215 23.15 -9.56 -3.75
C ARG A 215 24.25 -8.55 -4.08
N MET A 216 23.89 -7.42 -4.70
CA MET A 216 24.86 -6.37 -5.06
C MET A 216 25.50 -5.74 -3.82
N LEU A 217 24.70 -5.41 -2.80
CA LEU A 217 25.19 -4.86 -1.54
C LEU A 217 26.14 -5.86 -0.86
N HIS A 218 25.72 -7.12 -0.76
CA HIS A 218 26.55 -8.16 -0.16
C HIS A 218 27.91 -8.34 -0.86
N LYS A 219 27.92 -8.40 -2.21
CA LYS A 219 29.15 -8.51 -3.00
C LYS A 219 30.07 -7.29 -2.83
N ASN A 220 29.51 -6.09 -2.81
CA ASN A 220 30.27 -4.86 -2.63
C ASN A 220 30.98 -4.82 -1.27
N ASN A 221 30.34 -5.33 -0.22
CA ASN A 221 30.94 -5.40 1.12
C ASN A 221 32.06 -6.43 1.19
N GLN A 222 31.88 -7.63 0.62
CA GLN A 222 32.96 -8.62 0.56
C GLN A 222 34.21 -8.06 -0.14
N SER A 223 34.01 -7.28 -1.20
CA SER A 223 35.09 -6.63 -1.96
C SER A 223 35.79 -5.51 -1.17
N GLN A 224 35.11 -4.84 -0.23
CA GLN A 224 35.70 -3.83 0.65
C GLN A 224 36.40 -4.46 1.86
N VAL A 225 35.85 -5.54 2.44
CA VAL A 225 36.49 -6.29 3.53
C VAL A 225 37.81 -6.91 3.08
N CYS A 226 37.90 -7.46 1.85
CA CYS A 226 39.16 -7.91 1.27
C CYS A 226 40.21 -6.80 1.07
N LYS A 227 39.82 -5.51 1.06
CA LYS A 227 40.76 -4.38 1.02
C LYS A 227 41.22 -3.94 2.41
N CYS A 228 40.39 -4.11 3.45
CA CYS A 228 40.71 -3.72 4.82
C CYS A 228 41.42 -4.84 5.62
N VAL A 229 41.24 -6.11 5.23
CA VAL A 229 41.80 -7.29 5.95
C VAL A 229 43.24 -7.64 5.53
N ALA A 230 43.88 -6.81 4.70
CA ALA A 230 45.34 -6.87 4.51
C ALA A 230 46.13 -6.31 5.71
N VAL A 231 45.47 -5.92 6.82
CA VAL A 231 46.13 -5.46 8.05
C VAL A 231 45.69 -6.34 9.22
N SER A 232 46.46 -7.41 9.43
CA SER A 232 46.71 -8.14 10.68
C SER A 232 45.53 -8.59 11.58
N ASN A 233 45.55 -9.90 11.83
CA ASN A 233 44.98 -10.66 12.96
C ASN A 233 43.58 -11.30 12.78
N ASN A 234 43.64 -12.63 12.68
CA ASN A 234 42.58 -13.64 12.58
C ASN A 234 41.45 -13.52 13.61
N SER A 235 40.49 -12.64 13.35
CA SER A 235 39.12 -12.80 13.86
C SER A 235 38.14 -12.33 12.78
N PHE A 236 37.71 -13.29 11.95
CA PHE A 236 36.83 -13.05 10.79
C PHE A 236 35.38 -12.94 11.26
N PHE A 237 35.03 -11.88 11.99
CA PHE A 237 33.62 -11.51 12.12
C PHE A 237 33.19 -10.88 10.79
N PHE A 238 32.44 -11.64 9.99
CA PHE A 238 31.78 -11.12 8.80
C PHE A 238 30.79 -10.03 9.23
N TYR A 239 31.22 -8.78 9.18
CA TYR A 239 30.35 -7.63 9.39
C TYR A 239 29.48 -7.49 8.13
N TYR A 240 28.21 -7.88 8.22
CA TYR A 240 27.24 -7.60 7.17
C TYR A 240 27.01 -6.10 7.09
N SER A 241 26.78 -5.56 5.88
CA SER A 241 26.24 -4.21 5.83
C SER A 241 24.81 -4.26 6.33
N LYS A 242 24.51 -3.39 7.29
CA LYS A 242 23.17 -3.08 7.76
C LYS A 242 22.15 -2.96 6.62
N GLU A 243 22.59 -2.47 5.47
CA GLU A 243 21.82 -2.30 4.24
C GLU A 243 21.30 -3.63 3.66
N THR A 244 22.08 -4.72 3.71
CA THR A 244 21.64 -6.04 3.24
C THR A 244 20.55 -6.59 4.17
N GLU A 245 20.76 -6.48 5.49
CA GLU A 245 19.78 -6.90 6.49
C GLU A 245 18.46 -6.11 6.35
N GLU A 246 18.54 -4.80 6.14
CA GLU A 246 17.36 -3.96 5.88
C GLU A 246 16.56 -4.46 4.66
N VAL A 247 17.23 -4.83 3.56
CA VAL A 247 16.55 -5.38 2.38
C VAL A 247 15.91 -6.73 2.66
N LEU A 248 16.59 -7.62 3.39
CA LEU A 248 16.03 -8.92 3.78
C LEU A 248 14.79 -8.75 4.69
N LEU A 249 14.83 -7.80 5.63
CA LEU A 249 13.67 -7.46 6.46
C LEU A 249 12.49 -6.96 5.62
N LEU A 250 12.74 -6.19 4.55
CA LEU A 250 11.68 -5.76 3.64
C LEU A 250 11.05 -6.94 2.88
N LEU A 251 11.87 -7.90 2.42
CA LEU A 251 11.38 -9.13 1.77
C LEU A 251 10.53 -9.99 2.73
N LEU A 252 10.94 -10.11 3.99
CA LEU A 252 10.17 -10.82 5.01
C LEU A 252 8.81 -10.15 5.29
N LYS A 253 8.76 -8.81 5.32
CA LYS A 253 7.51 -8.05 5.52
C LYS A 253 6.45 -8.33 4.46
N ILE A 254 6.86 -8.68 3.25
CA ILE A 254 5.96 -9.05 2.15
C ILE A 254 5.85 -10.56 1.94
N LYS A 255 6.26 -11.36 2.95
CA LYS A 255 6.21 -12.83 2.95
C LYS A 255 6.93 -13.49 1.77
N ALA A 256 8.02 -12.90 1.29
CA ALA A 256 8.91 -13.53 0.32
C ALA A 256 9.90 -14.48 1.03
N LEU A 257 9.39 -15.43 1.83
CA LEU A 257 10.19 -16.28 2.71
C LEU A 257 11.18 -17.15 1.94
N GLY A 258 10.72 -17.86 0.90
CA GLY A 258 11.57 -18.73 0.10
C GLY A 258 12.72 -17.95 -0.57
N VAL A 259 12.46 -16.69 -0.99
CA VAL A 259 13.49 -15.82 -1.56
C VAL A 259 14.58 -15.48 -0.53
N VAL A 260 14.21 -15.30 0.73
CA VAL A 260 15.16 -15.01 1.81
C VAL A 260 15.91 -16.28 2.25
N GLU A 261 15.22 -17.42 2.31
CA GLU A 261 15.83 -18.73 2.58
C GLU A 261 16.88 -19.07 1.53
N ASP A 262 16.53 -18.98 0.24
CA ASP A 262 17.45 -19.21 -0.87
C ASP A 262 18.68 -18.30 -0.78
N PHE A 263 18.49 -17.02 -0.45
CA PHE A 263 19.60 -16.08 -0.29
C PHE A 263 20.54 -16.45 0.86
N ILE A 264 19.96 -16.85 2.00
CA ILE A 264 20.71 -17.28 3.19
C ILE A 264 21.52 -18.54 2.88
N GLU A 265 20.93 -19.51 2.19
CA GLU A 265 21.61 -20.74 1.79
C GLU A 265 22.73 -20.46 0.75
N GLU A 266 22.43 -19.66 -0.28
CA GLU A 266 23.38 -19.25 -1.33
C GLU A 266 24.65 -18.63 -0.73
N HIS A 267 24.50 -17.83 0.33
CA HIS A 267 25.60 -17.07 0.94
C HIS A 267 26.08 -17.67 2.27
N LYS A 268 25.57 -18.84 2.68
CA LYS A 268 25.92 -19.54 3.95
C LYS A 268 25.71 -18.69 5.21
N LEU A 269 24.58 -17.98 5.28
CA LEU A 269 24.26 -16.98 6.31
C LEU A 269 23.43 -17.55 7.46
N GLU A 270 23.84 -18.68 8.02
CA GLU A 270 23.07 -19.46 9.01
C GLU A 270 22.60 -18.64 10.22
N HIS A 271 23.40 -17.68 10.67
CA HIS A 271 23.05 -16.77 11.76
C HIS A 271 21.84 -15.86 11.47
N LEU A 272 21.47 -15.63 10.20
CA LEU A 272 20.28 -14.86 9.81
C LEU A 272 19.01 -15.70 9.77
N LYS A 273 19.09 -17.04 9.93
CA LYS A 273 17.89 -17.89 10.00
C LYS A 273 16.96 -17.48 11.14
N SER A 274 17.48 -16.87 12.21
CA SER A 274 16.66 -16.31 13.29
C SER A 274 15.70 -15.19 12.84
N MET A 275 15.95 -14.55 11.69
CA MET A 275 15.05 -13.53 11.13
C MET A 275 13.75 -14.13 10.57
N ILE A 276 13.76 -15.40 10.18
CA ILE A 276 12.62 -16.10 9.57
C ILE A 276 11.67 -16.63 10.66
N VAL A 277 12.16 -16.91 11.87
CA VAL A 277 11.44 -17.61 12.96
C VAL A 277 10.57 -16.65 13.81
N LYS A 278 9.87 -15.67 13.22
CA LYS A 278 8.99 -14.74 13.95
C LYS A 278 7.57 -14.70 13.42
#